data_AF-A0A8X8LCP9-F1
#
_entry.id   AF-A0A8X8LCP9-F1
#
_cell.length_a   1.000
_cell.length_b   1.000
_cell.length_c   1.000
_cell.angle_alpha   90.00
_cell.angle_beta   90.00
_cell.angle_gamma   90.00
#
_symmetry.space_group_name_H-M   'P 1'
#
loop_
_entity.id
_entity.type
_entity.pdbx_description
1 polymer ?
#
loop_
_entity_poly.entity_id
_entity_poly.type
_entity_poly.pdbx_seq_one_letter_code
_entity_poly.pdbx_strand_id
1 'polypeptide(L)'
;MFKYKVRMDIRMRKKNGEYTRILYQAMVFELNEDGSVLRSFGAHTDIGHLKMERKPSLSFIGFDGEPSYTNVQINEVLIPIKETLSKREKQILILIMNGMLNKEIAEHLHISKETVDKHRKNMLEKNNCKNSNELIAKAIKKGWI
;
A
#
# COMPACT_ATOMS: atom_id res chain seq x y z
N MET A 1 15.44 21.93 -0.14
CA MET A 1 15.19 21.14 1.09
C MET A 1 13.70 20.88 1.19
N PHE A 2 13.27 19.68 1.58
CA PHE A 2 11.85 19.40 1.75
C PHE A 2 11.33 20.23 2.94
N LYS A 3 10.30 21.05 2.73
CA LYS A 3 9.89 22.07 3.71
C LYS A 3 8.99 21.55 4.83
N TYR A 4 8.69 20.26 4.84
CA TYR A 4 7.78 19.66 5.80
C TYR A 4 8.35 18.38 6.38
N LYS A 5 8.05 18.11 7.65
CA LYS A 5 8.10 16.76 8.22
C LYS A 5 6.70 16.24 8.48
N VAL A 6 6.53 14.94 8.29
CA VAL A 6 5.33 14.22 8.74
C VAL A 6 5.53 13.83 10.20
N ARG A 7 4.48 13.99 11.00
CA ARG A 7 4.40 13.51 12.37
C ARG A 7 3.10 12.73 12.53
N MET A 8 3.19 11.46 12.87
CA MET A 8 2.03 10.61 13.11
C MET A 8 2.26 9.64 14.26
N ASP A 9 1.20 9.16 14.89
CA ASP A 9 1.30 8.08 15.87
C ASP A 9 0.67 6.78 15.39
N ILE A 10 1.43 5.70 15.58
CA ILE A 10 1.04 4.34 15.20
C ILE A 10 1.02 3.45 16.43
N ARG A 11 0.33 2.31 16.34
CA ARG A 11 0.50 1.22 17.31
C ARG A 11 1.54 0.27 16.76
N MET A 12 2.55 -0.04 17.56
CA MET A 12 3.59 -0.98 17.21
C MET A 12 3.58 -2.14 18.21
N ARG A 13 3.64 -3.37 17.69
CA ARG A 13 3.70 -4.57 18.53
C ARG A 13 5.14 -4.79 18.99
N LYS A 14 5.35 -4.87 20.29
CA LYS A 14 6.62 -5.23 20.93
C LYS A 14 6.88 -6.74 20.78
N LYS A 15 8.13 -7.16 21.04
CA LYS A 15 8.53 -8.58 20.99
C LYS A 15 7.72 -9.46 21.95
N ASN A 16 7.29 -8.92 23.09
CA ASN A 16 6.47 -9.61 24.10
C ASN A 16 4.98 -9.73 23.71
N GLY A 17 4.56 -9.24 22.53
CA GLY A 17 3.18 -9.30 22.05
C GLY A 17 2.31 -8.10 22.45
N GLU A 18 2.77 -7.26 23.39
CA GLU A 18 2.06 -6.05 23.78
C GLU A 18 2.16 -4.97 22.71
N TYR A 19 1.17 -4.08 22.64
CA TYR A 19 1.21 -2.92 21.77
C TYR A 19 1.60 -1.67 22.56
N THR A 20 2.52 -0.89 22.03
CA THR A 20 2.76 0.49 22.48
C THR A 20 2.44 1.48 21.38
N ARG A 21 2.24 2.74 21.77
CA ARG A 21 2.04 3.86 20.86
C ARG A 21 3.39 4.47 20.54
N ILE A 22 3.74 4.52 19.25
CA ILE A 22 4.97 5.13 18.77
C ILE A 22 4.63 6.41 18.04
N LEU A 23 5.27 7.50 18.43
CA LEU A 23 5.32 8.72 17.63
C LEU A 23 6.38 8.52 16.56
N TYR A 24 5.93 8.51 15.31
CA TYR A 24 6.78 8.48 14.14
C TYR A 24 6.89 9.90 13.57
N GLN A 25 8.12 10.37 13.38
CA GLN A 25 8.42 11.61 12.68
C GLN A 25 9.31 11.30 11.50
N ALA A 26 8.97 11.80 10.31
CA ALA A 26 9.73 11.55 9.10
C ALA A 26 9.89 12.80 8.27
N MET A 27 11.07 12.97 7.68
CA MET A 27 11.31 14.01 6.68
C MET A 27 12.24 13.51 5.59
N VAL A 28 12.06 14.05 4.40
CA VAL A 28 13.03 13.91 3.32
C VAL A 28 14.08 15.00 3.50
N PHE A 29 15.35 14.62 3.60
CA PHE A 29 16.43 15.59 3.71
C PHE A 29 17.30 15.65 2.46
N GLU A 30 17.14 14.70 1.53
CA GLU A 30 17.88 14.69 0.28
C GLU A 30 17.06 14.14 -0.89
N LEU A 31 17.17 14.81 -2.03
CA LEU A 31 16.52 14.49 -3.29
C LEU A 31 17.58 14.35 -4.38
N ASN A 32 17.30 13.52 -5.38
CA ASN A 32 18.04 13.50 -6.64
C ASN A 32 17.68 14.73 -7.50
N GLU A 33 18.46 14.98 -8.56
CA GLU A 33 18.22 16.08 -9.51
C GLU A 33 16.85 15.98 -10.21
N ASP A 34 16.35 14.78 -10.44
CA ASP A 34 15.03 14.51 -11.02
C ASP A 34 13.87 14.66 -10.02
N GLY A 35 14.16 15.03 -8.76
CA GLY A 35 13.18 15.20 -7.69
C GLY A 35 12.78 13.90 -6.98
N SER A 36 13.35 12.75 -7.34
CA SER A 36 13.12 11.49 -6.60
C SER A 36 13.79 11.51 -5.22
N VAL A 37 13.23 10.77 -4.27
CA VAL A 37 13.74 10.73 -2.89
C VAL A 37 15.05 9.95 -2.83
N LEU A 38 16.13 10.61 -2.39
CA LEU A 38 17.43 9.96 -2.19
C LEU A 38 17.61 9.51 -0.74
N ARG A 39 17.31 10.39 0.23
CA ARG A 39 17.38 10.04 1.66
C ARG A 39 16.23 10.63 2.48
N SER A 40 15.73 9.82 3.40
CA SER A 40 14.75 10.21 4.41
C SER A 40 15.26 9.86 5.80
N PHE A 41 14.88 10.68 6.78
CA PHE A 41 15.17 10.48 8.19
C PHE A 41 13.87 10.21 8.92
N GLY A 42 13.84 9.16 9.73
CA GLY A 42 12.70 8.74 10.52
C GLY A 42 13.07 8.51 11.98
N ALA A 43 12.36 9.15 12.90
CA ALA A 43 12.50 8.95 14.34
C ALA A 43 11.26 8.27 14.92
N HIS A 44 11.49 7.24 15.74
CA HIS A 44 10.46 6.49 16.46
C HIS A 44 10.63 6.73 17.96
N THR A 45 9.63 7.34 18.59
CA THR A 45 9.63 7.61 20.04
C THR A 45 8.48 6.87 20.70
N ASP A 46 8.75 6.11 21.76
CA ASP A 46 7.67 5.50 22.57
C ASP A 46 6.93 6.60 23.35
N ILE A 47 5.66 6.77 23.03
CA ILE A 47 4.76 7.74 23.67
C ILE A 47 3.57 7.05 24.34
N GLY A 48 3.67 5.75 24.62
CA GLY A 48 2.60 4.97 25.27
C GLY A 48 2.18 5.56 26.62
N HIS A 49 3.09 6.23 27.31
CA HIS A 49 2.86 6.90 28.59
C HIS A 49 2.23 8.30 28.43
N LEU A 50 2.35 8.96 27.27
CA LEU A 50 1.84 10.31 27.04
C LEU A 50 0.47 10.33 26.37
N LYS A 51 0.14 9.27 25.60
CA LYS A 51 -1.08 9.22 24.79
C LYS A 51 -1.81 7.91 25.00
N MET A 52 -2.69 7.90 26.01
CA MET A 52 -3.56 6.75 26.31
C MET A 52 -4.80 6.71 25.39
N GLU A 53 -5.15 7.83 24.74
CA GLU A 53 -6.24 7.87 23.76
C GLU A 53 -5.89 7.04 22.51
N ARG A 54 -6.85 6.25 22.03
CA ARG A 54 -6.64 5.34 20.90
C ARG A 54 -6.71 6.01 19.52
N LYS A 55 -7.08 7.28 19.43
CA LYS A 55 -7.21 7.98 18.15
C LYS A 55 -5.83 8.32 17.54
N PRO A 56 -5.53 7.84 16.33
CA PRO A 56 -4.32 8.25 15.62
C PRO A 56 -4.42 9.73 15.25
N SER A 57 -3.27 10.38 15.18
CA SER A 57 -3.11 11.75 14.70
C SER A 57 -2.09 11.78 13.58
N LEU A 58 -2.35 12.62 12.58
CA LEU A 58 -1.45 12.96 11.49
C LEU A 58 -1.25 14.47 11.50
N SER A 59 0.00 14.91 11.40
CA SER A 59 0.37 16.31 11.32
C SER A 59 1.47 16.49 10.27
N PHE A 60 1.45 17.64 9.59
CA PHE A 60 2.52 18.11 8.73
C PHE A 60 3.11 19.35 9.38
N ILE A 61 4.39 19.28 9.76
CA ILE A 61 5.06 20.37 10.45
C ILE A 61 5.95 21.09 9.43
N GLY A 62 5.62 22.34 9.14
CA GLY A 62 6.37 23.20 8.24
C GLY A 62 7.68 23.69 8.85
N PHE A 63 8.68 23.87 7.99
CA PHE A 63 9.97 24.51 8.26
C PHE A 63 10.08 25.83 7.49
N ASP A 64 11.07 26.67 7.80
CA ASP A 64 11.39 27.88 7.02
C ASP A 64 10.21 28.85 6.82
N GLY A 65 9.36 29.00 7.84
CA GLY A 65 8.19 29.88 7.81
C GLY A 65 6.94 29.25 7.20
N GLU A 66 7.00 28.00 6.74
CA GLU A 66 5.82 27.27 6.29
C GLU A 66 4.86 26.96 7.44
N PRO A 67 3.53 26.95 7.19
CA PRO A 67 2.54 26.64 8.20
C PRO A 67 2.64 25.19 8.69
N SER A 68 2.20 24.96 9.92
CA SER A 68 2.01 23.61 10.45
C SER A 68 0.53 23.23 10.47
N TYR A 69 0.24 22.04 9.96
CA TYR A 69 -1.10 21.45 9.93
C TYR A 69 -1.15 20.31 10.95
N THR A 70 -1.93 20.48 12.03
CA THR A 70 -1.98 19.53 13.14
C THR A 70 -3.29 18.78 13.19
N ASN A 71 -3.25 17.49 13.55
CA ASN A 71 -4.43 16.63 13.66
C ASN A 71 -5.31 16.67 12.40
N VAL A 72 -4.66 16.56 11.24
CA VAL A 72 -5.33 16.55 9.94
C VAL A 72 -6.34 15.41 9.91
N GLN A 73 -7.61 15.78 9.78
CA GLN A 73 -8.71 14.82 9.66
C GLN A 73 -8.68 14.23 8.26
N ILE A 74 -8.66 12.90 8.18
CA ILE A 74 -8.78 12.17 6.92
C ILE A 74 -10.28 12.00 6.67
N ASN A 75 -10.87 12.98 5.99
CA ASN A 75 -12.32 12.98 5.70
C ASN A 75 -12.69 11.94 4.63
N GLU A 76 -11.74 11.61 3.76
CA GLU A 76 -11.84 10.50 2.81
C GLU A 76 -10.77 9.48 3.17
N VAL A 77 -11.18 8.39 3.80
CA VAL A 77 -10.37 7.17 3.73
C VAL A 77 -10.28 6.89 2.23
N LEU A 78 -9.07 6.99 1.64
CA LEU A 78 -8.80 6.38 0.34
C LEU A 78 -9.30 4.96 0.48
N ILE A 79 -10.49 4.71 -0.08
CA ILE A 79 -11.28 3.49 0.14
C ILE A 79 -10.27 2.36 0.04
N PRO A 80 -10.11 1.48 1.06
CA PRO A 80 -9.16 0.39 0.97
C PRO A 80 -9.43 -0.24 -0.37
N ILE A 81 -8.45 -0.14 -1.28
CA ILE A 81 -8.65 -0.39 -2.71
C ILE A 81 -9.48 -1.65 -2.76
N LYS A 82 -10.76 -1.55 -3.16
CA LYS A 82 -11.67 -2.69 -3.05
C LYS A 82 -11.05 -3.74 -3.96
N GLU A 83 -10.34 -4.69 -3.35
CA GLU A 83 -9.58 -5.69 -4.07
C GLU A 83 -10.64 -6.58 -4.70
N THR A 84 -10.90 -6.33 -5.98
CA THR A 84 -11.92 -7.05 -6.71
C THR A 84 -11.44 -8.46 -7.01
N LEU A 85 -10.14 -8.74 -6.95
CA LEU A 85 -9.59 -10.07 -7.17
C LEU A 85 -9.61 -10.86 -5.87
N SER A 86 -10.12 -12.09 -5.92
CA SER A 86 -9.89 -13.08 -4.88
C SER A 86 -8.42 -13.47 -4.81
N LYS A 87 -8.01 -14.09 -3.70
CA LYS A 87 -6.63 -14.60 -3.53
C LYS A 87 -6.18 -15.48 -4.70
N ARG A 88 -7.07 -16.34 -5.20
CA ARG A 88 -6.77 -17.26 -6.32
C ARG A 88 -6.66 -16.53 -7.65
N GLU A 89 -7.54 -15.57 -7.91
CA GLU A 89 -7.50 -14.72 -9.10
C GLU A 89 -6.20 -13.89 -9.14
N LYS A 90 -5.77 -13.36 -8.00
CA LYS A 90 -4.50 -12.63 -7.87
C LYS A 90 -3.28 -13.52 -8.18
N GLN A 91 -3.24 -14.74 -7.64
CA GLN A 91 -2.19 -15.71 -7.98
C GLN A 91 -2.11 -15.96 -9.48
N ILE A 92 -3.25 -16.22 -10.12
CA ILE A 92 -3.31 -16.46 -11.57
C ILE A 92 -2.84 -15.21 -12.34
N LEU A 93 -3.29 -14.00 -11.96
CA LEU A 93 -2.88 -12.77 -12.63
C LEU A 93 -1.37 -12.52 -12.56
N ILE A 94 -0.74 -12.80 -11.40
CA ILE A 94 0.72 -12.69 -11.23
C ILE A 94 1.45 -13.67 -12.16
N LEU A 95 0.99 -14.91 -12.27
CA LEU A 95 1.63 -15.89 -13.15
C LEU A 95 1.47 -15.50 -14.63
N ILE A 96 0.34 -14.90 -15.00
CA ILE A 96 0.14 -14.34 -16.35
C ILE A 96 1.14 -13.22 -16.62
N MET A 97 1.37 -12.33 -15.64
CA MET A 97 2.38 -11.26 -15.78
C MET A 97 3.80 -11.80 -15.94
N ASN A 98 4.09 -12.94 -15.33
CA ASN A 98 5.37 -13.65 -15.50
C ASN A 98 5.48 -14.38 -16.85
N GLY A 99 4.51 -14.20 -17.77
CA GLY A 99 4.54 -14.78 -19.10
C GLY A 99 4.08 -16.24 -19.18
N MET A 100 3.55 -16.80 -18.10
CA MET A 100 3.14 -18.21 -18.08
C MET A 100 1.87 -18.44 -18.91
N LEU A 101 1.87 -19.55 -19.65
CA LEU A 101 0.72 -20.05 -20.40
C LEU A 101 -0.28 -20.72 -19.46
N ASN A 102 -1.56 -20.79 -19.86
CA ASN A 102 -2.62 -21.35 -19.00
C ASN A 102 -2.35 -22.80 -18.58
N LYS A 103 -1.68 -23.59 -19.44
CA LYS A 103 -1.29 -24.96 -19.11
C LYS A 103 -0.22 -25.00 -18.01
N GLU A 104 0.78 -24.13 -18.09
CA GLU A 104 1.84 -24.02 -17.09
C GLU A 104 1.29 -23.50 -15.75
N ILE A 105 0.36 -22.54 -15.79
CA ILE A 105 -0.35 -22.06 -14.61
C ILE A 105 -1.16 -23.19 -13.97
N ALA A 106 -1.84 -24.00 -14.78
CA ALA A 106 -2.64 -25.13 -14.31
C ALA A 106 -1.77 -26.17 -13.60
N GLU A 107 -0.63 -26.53 -14.19
CA GLU A 107 0.37 -27.42 -13.60
C GLU A 107 0.94 -26.84 -12.30
N HIS A 108 1.36 -25.57 -12.31
CA HIS A 108 1.93 -24.87 -11.15
C HIS A 108 0.95 -24.76 -9.96
N LEU A 109 -0.34 -24.59 -10.26
CA LEU A 109 -1.38 -24.41 -9.26
C LEU A 109 -2.16 -25.69 -8.94
N HIS A 110 -1.76 -26.83 -9.52
CA HIS A 110 -2.39 -28.15 -9.41
C HIS A 110 -3.91 -28.12 -9.64
N ILE A 111 -4.34 -27.45 -10.72
CA ILE A 111 -5.75 -27.38 -11.16
C ILE A 111 -5.84 -27.65 -12.66
N SER A 112 -7.06 -27.80 -13.19
CA SER A 112 -7.25 -27.99 -14.63
C SER A 112 -7.03 -26.68 -15.41
N LYS A 113 -6.64 -26.79 -16.68
CA LYS A 113 -6.52 -25.64 -17.59
C LYS A 113 -7.86 -24.90 -17.73
N GLU A 114 -8.96 -25.63 -17.80
CA GLU A 114 -10.32 -25.09 -17.89
C GLU A 114 -10.66 -24.26 -16.64
N THR A 115 -10.15 -24.66 -15.47
CA THR A 115 -10.31 -23.90 -14.23
C THR A 115 -9.56 -22.58 -14.29
N VAL A 116 -8.34 -22.57 -14.84
CA VAL A 116 -7.56 -21.34 -15.09
C VAL A 116 -8.30 -20.44 -16.09
N ASP A 117 -8.81 -21.00 -17.19
CA ASP A 117 -9.57 -20.27 -18.21
C ASP A 117 -10.83 -19.63 -17.63
N LYS A 118 -11.56 -20.35 -16.76
CA LYS A 118 -12.72 -19.84 -16.03
C LYS A 118 -12.34 -18.69 -15.11
N HIS A 119 -11.26 -18.81 -14.34
CA HIS A 119 -10.77 -17.70 -13.51
C HIS A 119 -10.40 -16.48 -14.36
N ARG A 120 -9.70 -16.67 -15.49
CA ARG A 120 -9.35 -15.58 -16.41
C ARG A 120 -10.59 -14.85 -16.93
N LYS A 121 -11.59 -15.59 -17.39
CA LYS A 121 -12.86 -15.03 -17.86
C LYS A 121 -13.56 -14.24 -16.76
N ASN A 122 -13.71 -14.83 -15.57
CA ASN A 122 -14.34 -14.17 -14.43
C ASN A 122 -13.61 -12.88 -14.03
N MET A 123 -12.27 -12.88 -14.02
CA MET A 123 -11.48 -11.69 -13.72
C MET A 123 -11.72 -10.58 -14.74
N LEU A 124 -11.78 -10.91 -16.04
CA LEU A 124 -12.03 -9.92 -17.09
C LEU A 124 -13.43 -9.33 -17.00
N GLU A 125 -14.46 -10.17 -16.84
CA GLU A 125 -15.86 -9.74 -16.70
C GLU A 125 -16.07 -8.89 -15.44
N LYS A 126 -15.61 -9.38 -14.28
CA LYS A 126 -15.72 -8.69 -12.99
C LYS A 126 -15.06 -7.31 -12.99
N ASN A 127 -14.01 -7.15 -13.80
CA ASN A 127 -13.25 -5.92 -13.87
C ASN A 127 -13.53 -5.11 -15.15
N ASN A 128 -14.48 -5.50 -15.99
CA ASN A 128 -14.79 -4.86 -17.26
C ASN A 128 -13.53 -4.58 -18.11
N CYS A 129 -12.73 -5.61 -18.34
CA CYS A 129 -11.52 -5.57 -19.17
C CYS A 129 -11.66 -6.51 -20.36
N LYS A 130 -11.15 -6.11 -21.52
CA LYS A 130 -11.26 -6.90 -22.77
C LYS A 130 -10.24 -8.02 -22.85
N ASN A 131 -9.07 -7.84 -22.24
CA ASN A 131 -7.98 -8.81 -22.27
C ASN A 131 -7.10 -8.71 -21.02
N SER A 132 -6.20 -9.67 -20.86
CA SER A 132 -5.33 -9.75 -19.69
C SER A 132 -4.36 -8.59 -19.56
N ASN A 133 -3.90 -7.97 -20.67
CA ASN A 133 -3.01 -6.82 -20.60
C ASN A 133 -3.73 -5.60 -20.01
N GLU A 134 -4.97 -5.36 -20.41
CA GLU A 134 -5.80 -4.31 -19.83
C GLU A 134 -6.05 -4.55 -18.34
N LEU A 135 -6.32 -5.81 -17.96
CA LEU A 135 -6.49 -6.19 -16.56
C LEU A 135 -5.21 -5.97 -15.74
N ILE A 136 -4.04 -6.32 -16.29
CA ILE A 136 -2.73 -6.10 -15.64
C ILE A 136 -2.48 -4.60 -15.45
N ALA A 137 -2.66 -3.79 -16.50
CA ALA A 137 -2.47 -2.35 -16.42
C ALA A 137 -3.42 -1.72 -15.38
N LYS A 138 -4.68 -2.18 -15.34
CA LYS A 138 -5.66 -1.75 -14.34
C LYS A 138 -5.27 -2.17 -12.93
N ALA A 139 -4.76 -3.39 -12.76
CA ALA A 139 -4.34 -3.91 -11.47
C ALA A 139 -3.14 -3.13 -10.91
N ILE A 140 -2.14 -2.81 -11.74
CA ILE A 140 -1.00 -1.95 -11.37
C ILE A 140 -1.48 -0.54 -11.02
N LYS A 141 -2.30 0.09 -11.89
CA LYS A 141 -2.83 1.44 -11.66
C LYS A 141 -3.63 1.55 -10.36
N LYS A 142 -4.32 0.47 -9.98
CA LYS A 142 -5.12 0.40 -8.75
C LYS A 142 -4.36 -0.14 -7.55
N GLY A 143 -3.11 -0.60 -7.67
CA GLY A 143 -2.34 -1.18 -6.57
C GLY A 143 -2.89 -2.51 -6.06
N TRP A 144 -3.50 -3.32 -6.94
CA TRP A 144 -3.91 -4.69 -6.60
C TRP A 144 -2.71 -5.63 -6.52
N ILE A 145 -1.65 -5.35 -7.27
CA ILE A 145 -0.42 -6.14 -7.43
C ILE A 145 0.77 -5.20 -7.51
#